data_AF-A0A934MYV4-F1
#
_entry.id   AF-A0A934MYV4-F1
#
_cell.length_a   1.000
_cell.length_b   1.000
_cell.length_c   1.000
_cell.angle_alpha   90.00
_cell.angle_beta   90.00
_cell.angle_gamma   90.00
#
_symmetry.space_group_name_H-M   'P 1'
#
loop_
_entity.id
_entity.type
_entity.pdbx_description
1 polymer ?
#
loop_
_entity_poly.entity_id
_entity_poly.type
_entity_poly.pdbx_seq_one_letter_code
_entity_poly.pdbx_strand_id
1 'polypeptide(L)'
;MVPEAAFTSYYGRPVVKPSPWENDIPAYLFLGGLAAGSSLLAAGADLSNRPDLRRIGRIGAMLSAGASLAALVHDLGKPSRFINMLRVAKPTSPMSMGTWILTAYAPMAGLAGAAELAALLPRRPAALDRLLGLGARPAGLVAAALAPALASYTGVLLSDTATPSWHEGHRELPFVFVGSAAAAAGGLGMLGAPVEQAGPARRLAVGGAMLELAMERKMEGSMGITAEPLHSGRAGGLLRASRALSVGGTLGAVLLAGRSRALARLSGVALLAGSACVRFAIFEAGQESARDPRYTVVPQRERLARRSHVSA
;
A
#
# COMPACT_ATOMS: atom_id res chain seq x y z
N MET A 1 34.06 28.81 -5.39
CA MET A 1 35.08 28.01 -6.08
C MET A 1 34.49 26.61 -6.25
N VAL A 2 34.26 26.15 -7.48
CA VAL A 2 33.78 24.77 -7.72
C VAL A 2 34.97 23.84 -7.51
N PRO A 3 34.83 22.72 -6.76
CA PRO A 3 35.92 21.77 -6.57
C PRO A 3 36.45 21.25 -7.91
N GLU A 4 37.76 20.98 -7.99
CA GLU A 4 38.38 20.36 -9.16
C GLU A 4 37.73 18.99 -9.45
N ALA A 5 37.41 18.75 -10.72
CA ALA A 5 36.73 17.53 -11.13
C ALA A 5 37.68 16.33 -11.02
N ALA A 6 37.47 15.46 -10.03
CA ALA A 6 38.14 14.17 -9.95
C ALA A 6 37.56 13.20 -11.01
N PHE A 7 38.35 12.88 -12.04
CA PHE A 7 37.97 11.91 -13.06
C PHE A 7 38.00 10.48 -12.50
N THR A 8 36.86 9.99 -12.01
CA THR A 8 36.67 8.58 -11.67
C THR A 8 36.15 7.79 -12.87
N SER A 9 36.48 6.50 -12.96
CA SER A 9 35.94 5.57 -13.97
C SER A 9 34.41 5.61 -14.06
N TYR A 10 33.87 5.42 -15.27
CA TYR A 10 32.42 5.27 -15.52
C TYR A 10 31.88 3.95 -14.95
N TYR A 11 32.73 2.94 -14.84
CA TYR A 11 32.37 1.63 -14.29
C TYR A 11 32.03 1.73 -12.80
N GLY A 12 30.89 1.17 -12.39
CA GLY A 12 30.40 1.19 -11.00
C GLY A 12 29.50 2.37 -10.66
N ARG A 13 29.28 3.33 -11.58
CA ARG A 13 28.28 4.39 -11.38
C ARG A 13 26.86 3.89 -11.69
N PRO A 14 25.83 4.36 -10.97
CA PRO A 14 24.43 4.05 -11.29
C PRO A 14 24.08 4.38 -12.75
N VAL A 15 23.47 3.42 -13.46
CA VAL A 15 22.94 3.67 -14.83
C VAL A 15 21.64 4.46 -14.77
N VAL A 16 20.77 4.11 -13.82
CA VAL A 16 19.55 4.86 -13.51
C VAL A 16 19.79 5.72 -12.28
N LYS A 17 19.21 6.92 -12.24
CA LYS A 17 19.29 7.79 -11.06
C LYS A 17 18.39 7.22 -9.96
N PRO A 18 18.90 6.92 -8.75
CA PRO A 18 18.05 6.55 -7.62
C PRO A 18 17.01 7.64 -7.34
N SER A 19 15.81 7.22 -6.95
CA SER A 19 14.76 8.20 -6.63
C SER A 19 15.17 9.03 -5.41
N PRO A 20 14.81 10.32 -5.35
CA PRO A 20 15.08 11.16 -4.19
C PRO A 20 14.12 10.88 -3.01
N TRP A 21 13.27 9.86 -3.13
CA TRP A 21 12.25 9.53 -2.15
C TRP A 21 12.86 9.06 -0.84
N GLU A 22 12.21 9.46 0.25
CA GLU A 22 12.55 9.05 1.61
C GLU A 22 11.43 8.18 2.21
N ASN A 23 11.39 8.05 3.55
CA ASN A 23 10.43 7.20 4.26
C ASN A 23 8.96 7.64 4.11
N ASP A 24 8.71 8.87 3.65
CA ASP A 24 7.35 9.37 3.39
C ASP A 24 6.65 8.56 2.31
N ILE A 25 7.37 8.16 1.25
CA ILE A 25 6.79 7.37 0.18
C ILE A 25 6.32 5.99 0.65
N PRO A 26 7.15 5.10 1.22
CA PRO A 26 6.66 3.81 1.70
C PRO A 26 5.58 3.94 2.79
N ALA A 27 5.61 4.99 3.61
CA ALA A 27 4.51 5.32 4.53
C ALA A 27 3.21 5.65 3.78
N TYR A 28 3.27 6.52 2.76
CA TYR A 28 2.16 6.83 1.86
C TYR A 28 1.62 5.56 1.17
N LEU A 29 2.49 4.70 0.65
CA LEU A 29 2.07 3.45 -0.01
C LEU A 29 1.26 2.58 0.98
N PHE A 30 1.79 2.37 2.18
CA PHE A 30 1.13 1.58 3.23
C PHE A 30 -0.21 2.20 3.66
N LEU A 31 -0.22 3.49 4.01
CA LEU A 31 -1.40 4.18 4.51
C LEU A 31 -2.51 4.29 3.44
N GLY A 32 -2.14 4.53 2.18
CA GLY A 32 -3.08 4.51 1.07
C GLY A 32 -3.71 3.12 0.86
N GLY A 33 -2.91 2.06 0.98
CA GLY A 33 -3.40 0.67 0.95
C GLY A 33 -4.33 0.35 2.12
N LEU A 34 -3.94 0.71 3.35
CA LEU A 34 -4.77 0.55 4.54
C LEU A 34 -6.09 1.30 4.40
N ALA A 35 -6.07 2.51 3.84
CA ALA A 35 -7.27 3.29 3.58
C ALA A 35 -8.22 2.56 2.63
N ALA A 36 -7.70 2.13 1.48
CA ALA A 36 -8.45 1.38 0.47
C ALA A 36 -9.13 0.13 1.06
N GLY A 37 -8.33 -0.75 1.68
CA GLY A 37 -8.84 -1.98 2.27
C GLY A 37 -9.88 -1.71 3.36
N SER A 38 -9.67 -0.68 4.17
CA SER A 38 -10.59 -0.32 5.27
C SER A 38 -11.93 0.20 4.75
N SER A 39 -11.94 0.98 3.66
CA SER A 39 -13.19 1.40 3.01
C SER A 39 -13.98 0.22 2.45
N LEU A 40 -13.29 -0.73 1.79
CA LEU A 40 -13.94 -1.94 1.26
C LEU A 40 -14.53 -2.80 2.37
N LEU A 41 -13.77 -3.03 3.44
CA LEU A 41 -14.22 -3.77 4.62
C LEU A 41 -15.39 -3.07 5.31
N ALA A 42 -15.35 -1.75 5.44
CA ALA A 42 -16.40 -0.96 6.05
C ALA A 42 -17.71 -0.99 5.25
N ALA A 43 -17.62 -0.93 3.92
CA ALA A 43 -18.80 -1.07 3.07
C ALA A 43 -19.45 -2.46 3.23
N GLY A 44 -18.65 -3.53 3.23
CA GLY A 44 -19.16 -4.88 3.52
C GLY A 44 -19.79 -4.99 4.91
N ALA A 45 -19.20 -4.33 5.92
CA ALA A 45 -19.75 -4.28 7.26
C ALA A 45 -21.08 -3.50 7.33
N ASP A 46 -21.19 -2.37 6.61
CA ASP A 46 -22.43 -1.58 6.53
C ASP A 46 -23.57 -2.36 5.87
N LEU A 47 -23.27 -3.02 4.74
CA LEU A 47 -24.25 -3.83 4.00
C LEU A 47 -24.70 -5.07 4.79
N SER A 48 -23.91 -5.52 5.76
CA SER A 48 -24.17 -6.72 6.54
C SER A 48 -24.50 -6.45 8.01
N ASN A 49 -24.89 -5.21 8.34
CA ASN A 49 -25.32 -4.75 9.67
C ASN A 49 -24.31 -5.03 10.79
N ARG A 50 -23.02 -4.72 10.55
CA ARG A 50 -21.92 -4.81 11.53
C ARG A 50 -21.42 -3.41 11.91
N PRO A 51 -22.14 -2.68 12.78
CA PRO A 51 -21.91 -1.25 13.01
C PRO A 51 -20.52 -0.93 13.60
N ASP A 52 -19.98 -1.77 14.47
CA ASP A 52 -18.66 -1.53 15.08
C ASP A 52 -17.54 -1.75 14.05
N LEU A 53 -17.65 -2.81 13.24
CA LEU A 53 -16.69 -3.05 12.17
C LEU A 53 -16.75 -1.95 11.09
N ARG A 54 -17.96 -1.50 10.75
CA ARG A 54 -18.16 -0.36 9.85
C ARG A 54 -17.49 0.90 10.38
N ARG A 55 -17.71 1.22 11.66
CA ARG A 55 -17.13 2.38 12.33
C ARG A 55 -15.60 2.34 12.29
N ILE A 56 -15.00 1.23 12.70
CA ILE A 56 -13.55 1.05 12.70
C ILE A 56 -12.99 1.19 11.28
N GLY A 57 -13.61 0.56 10.29
CA GLY A 57 -13.16 0.65 8.91
C GLY A 57 -13.29 2.06 8.31
N ARG A 58 -14.39 2.78 8.56
CA ARG A 58 -14.57 4.16 8.07
C ARG A 58 -13.61 5.15 8.71
N ILE A 59 -13.44 5.09 10.04
CA ILE A 59 -12.49 5.95 10.76
C ILE A 59 -11.07 5.59 10.32
N GLY A 60 -10.73 4.30 10.25
CA GLY A 60 -9.45 3.81 9.75
C GLY A 60 -9.14 4.28 8.34
N ALA A 61 -10.12 4.21 7.44
CA ALA A 61 -10.00 4.71 6.08
C ALA A 61 -9.71 6.20 6.03
N MET A 62 -10.50 7.01 6.74
CA MET A 62 -10.31 8.47 6.79
C MET A 62 -8.93 8.85 7.36
N LEU A 63 -8.55 8.28 8.51
CA LEU A 63 -7.28 8.61 9.14
C LEU A 63 -6.09 8.18 8.29
N SER A 64 -6.15 6.98 7.70
CA SER A 64 -5.08 6.48 6.84
C SER A 64 -5.00 7.26 5.54
N ALA A 65 -6.13 7.66 4.95
CA ALA A 65 -6.16 8.53 3.77
C ALA A 65 -5.56 9.91 4.06
N GLY A 66 -5.92 10.51 5.21
CA GLY A 66 -5.38 11.79 5.65
C GLY A 66 -3.87 11.73 5.88
N ALA A 67 -3.38 10.72 6.60
CA ALA A 67 -1.96 10.51 6.84
C ALA A 67 -1.19 10.20 5.54
N SER A 68 -1.78 9.40 4.64
CA SER A 68 -1.26 9.11 3.31
C SER A 68 -1.09 10.37 2.47
N LEU A 69 -2.10 11.26 2.48
CA LEU A 69 -2.03 12.53 1.76
C LEU A 69 -0.99 13.47 2.38
N ALA A 70 -0.90 13.52 3.71
CA ALA A 70 0.09 14.33 4.42
C ALA A 70 1.52 13.92 4.06
N ALA A 71 1.82 12.61 4.09
CA ALA A 71 3.12 12.07 3.68
C ALA A 71 3.44 12.42 2.22
N LEU A 72 2.48 12.24 1.30
CA LEU A 72 2.65 12.58 -0.11
C LEU A 72 2.91 14.08 -0.33
N VAL A 73 2.18 14.96 0.37
CA VAL A 73 2.33 16.41 0.24
C VAL A 73 3.65 16.90 0.84
N HIS A 74 4.12 16.26 1.92
CA HIS A 74 5.42 16.55 2.51
C HIS A 74 6.57 16.19 1.53
N ASP A 75 6.49 15.02 0.88
CA ASP A 75 7.50 14.57 -0.11
C ASP A 75 7.60 15.48 -1.34
N LEU A 76 6.55 16.24 -1.71
CA LEU A 76 6.58 17.17 -2.85
C LEU A 76 7.64 18.28 -2.72
N GLY A 77 8.14 18.58 -1.53
CA GLY A 77 9.11 19.64 -1.24
C GLY A 77 8.59 21.08 -1.43
N LYS A 78 7.56 21.29 -2.25
CA LYS A 78 6.81 22.56 -2.40
C LYS A 78 5.29 22.30 -2.33
N PRO A 79 4.72 22.15 -1.12
CA PRO A 79 3.31 21.81 -0.92
C PRO A 79 2.31 22.72 -1.64
N SER A 80 2.63 24.01 -1.78
CA SER A 80 1.78 24.99 -2.47
C SER A 80 1.52 24.68 -3.95
N ARG A 81 2.34 23.81 -4.56
CA ARG A 81 2.19 23.39 -5.96
C ARG A 81 1.33 22.15 -6.15
N PHE A 82 0.81 21.54 -5.09
CA PHE A 82 -0.06 20.35 -5.17
C PHE A 82 -1.23 20.55 -6.15
N ILE A 83 -1.87 21.72 -6.14
CA ILE A 83 -3.01 22.03 -7.03
C ILE A 83 -2.61 21.96 -8.52
N ASN A 84 -1.34 22.13 -8.86
CA ASN A 84 -0.87 21.98 -10.24
C ASN A 84 -1.01 20.54 -10.75
N MET A 85 -0.98 19.54 -9.86
CA MET A 85 -1.20 18.13 -10.22
C MET A 85 -2.64 17.85 -10.64
N LEU A 86 -3.60 18.71 -10.24
CA LEU A 86 -5.03 18.58 -10.54
C LEU A 86 -5.45 19.26 -11.85
N ARG A 87 -4.50 19.84 -12.60
CA ARG A 87 -4.81 20.59 -13.83
C ARG A 87 -4.94 19.70 -15.06
N VAL A 88 -4.27 18.55 -15.09
CA VAL A 88 -4.20 17.69 -16.28
C VAL A 88 -4.48 16.23 -15.89
N ALA A 89 -5.42 15.62 -16.60
CA ALA A 89 -5.62 14.17 -16.57
C ALA A 89 -4.76 13.52 -17.66
N LYS A 90 -3.78 12.70 -17.26
CA LYS A 90 -2.91 11.94 -18.15
C LYS A 90 -3.08 10.43 -17.88
N PRO A 91 -3.97 9.73 -18.61
CA PRO A 91 -4.25 8.31 -18.37
C PRO A 91 -3.03 7.39 -18.48
N THR A 92 -2.03 7.77 -19.26
CA THR A 92 -0.77 7.02 -19.42
C THR A 92 0.22 7.23 -18.27
N SER A 93 -0.07 8.11 -17.31
CA SER A 93 0.81 8.37 -16.16
C SER A 93 0.17 7.85 -14.87
N PRO A 94 0.75 6.81 -14.23
CA PRO A 94 0.26 6.31 -12.95
C PRO A 94 0.20 7.39 -11.86
N MET A 95 1.11 8.37 -11.88
CA MET A 95 1.10 9.50 -10.95
C MET A 95 -0.12 10.42 -11.14
N SER A 96 -0.50 10.70 -12.39
CA SER A 96 -1.70 11.48 -12.69
C SER A 96 -2.96 10.71 -12.29
N MET A 97 -3.04 9.44 -12.65
CA MET A 97 -4.16 8.57 -12.27
C MET A 97 -4.30 8.48 -10.75
N GLY A 98 -3.20 8.28 -10.03
CA GLY A 98 -3.17 8.26 -8.57
C GLY A 98 -3.70 9.54 -7.93
N THR A 99 -3.33 10.69 -8.49
CA THR A 99 -3.84 11.99 -8.04
C THR A 99 -5.36 12.05 -8.18
N TRP A 100 -5.91 11.69 -9.35
CA TRP A 100 -7.36 11.72 -9.58
C TRP A 100 -8.12 10.69 -8.74
N ILE A 101 -7.55 9.50 -8.53
CA ILE A 101 -8.10 8.48 -7.63
C ILE A 101 -8.18 9.04 -6.21
N LEU A 102 -7.09 9.63 -5.69
CA LEU A 102 -7.06 10.23 -4.36
C LEU A 102 -8.04 11.40 -4.22
N THR A 103 -8.12 12.28 -5.21
CA THR A 103 -9.05 13.42 -5.21
C THR A 103 -10.51 12.97 -5.16
N ALA A 104 -10.87 11.90 -5.85
CA ALA A 104 -12.22 11.34 -5.79
C ALA A 104 -12.47 10.57 -4.48
N TYR A 105 -11.47 9.80 -4.03
CA TYR A 105 -11.60 8.91 -2.88
C TYR A 105 -11.59 9.65 -1.53
N ALA A 106 -10.64 10.56 -1.32
CA ALA A 106 -10.39 11.15 0.00
C ALA A 106 -11.59 11.92 0.57
N PRO A 107 -12.36 12.72 -0.19
CA PRO A 107 -13.57 13.36 0.32
C PRO A 107 -14.65 12.35 0.72
N MET A 108 -14.78 11.25 -0.03
CA MET A 108 -15.77 10.21 0.24
C MET A 108 -15.43 9.41 1.51
N ALA A 109 -14.17 9.00 1.66
CA ALA A 109 -13.68 8.36 2.87
C ALA A 109 -13.74 9.31 4.08
N GLY A 110 -13.38 10.58 3.88
CA GLY A 110 -13.45 11.64 4.88
C GLY A 110 -14.88 11.87 5.38
N LEU A 111 -15.86 12.00 4.49
CA LEU A 111 -17.25 12.18 4.87
C LEU A 111 -17.79 10.97 5.64
N ALA A 112 -17.50 9.76 5.16
CA ALA A 112 -17.93 8.53 5.82
C ALA A 112 -17.30 8.37 7.22
N GLY A 113 -16.01 8.65 7.38
CA GLY A 113 -15.31 8.60 8.66
C GLY A 113 -15.73 9.71 9.62
N ALA A 114 -15.91 10.94 9.12
CA ALA A 114 -16.36 12.08 9.91
C ALA A 114 -17.79 11.86 10.44
N ALA A 115 -18.66 11.19 9.67
CA ALA A 115 -19.99 10.82 10.15
C ALA A 115 -19.94 9.86 11.35
N GLU A 116 -19.01 8.90 11.34
CA GLU A 116 -18.81 7.99 12.47
C GLU A 116 -18.23 8.70 13.70
N LEU A 117 -17.28 9.63 13.53
CA LEU A 117 -16.76 10.45 14.62
C LEU A 117 -17.83 11.38 15.19
N ALA A 118 -18.61 12.02 14.33
CA ALA A 118 -19.70 12.89 14.75
C ALA A 118 -20.76 12.12 15.56
N ALA A 119 -20.96 10.83 15.29
CA ALA A 119 -21.91 9.99 16.04
C ALA A 119 -21.43 9.67 17.47
N LEU A 120 -20.17 9.98 17.80
CA LEU A 120 -19.63 9.87 19.16
C LEU A 120 -19.82 11.16 19.97
N LEU A 121 -20.21 12.27 19.35
CA LEU A 121 -20.39 13.55 20.03
C LEU A 121 -21.73 13.59 20.80
N PRO A 122 -21.74 14.02 22.07
CA PRO A 122 -22.96 14.04 22.90
C PRO A 122 -24.05 14.99 22.40
N ARG A 123 -23.67 16.08 21.72
CA ARG A 123 -24.57 17.10 21.19
C ARG A 123 -24.07 17.55 19.82
N ARG A 124 -24.99 17.64 18.87
CA ARG A 124 -24.72 18.12 17.51
C ARG A 124 -25.98 18.71 16.87
N PRO A 125 -25.84 19.70 15.98
CA PRO A 125 -26.99 20.33 15.33
C PRO A 125 -27.79 19.32 14.51
N ALA A 126 -29.13 19.37 14.56
CA ALA A 126 -30.00 18.44 13.83
C ALA A 126 -29.79 18.48 12.30
N ALA A 127 -29.42 19.64 11.76
CA ALA A 127 -29.08 19.80 10.34
C ALA A 127 -27.83 18.99 9.95
N LEU A 128 -26.80 18.98 10.83
CA LEU A 128 -25.59 18.20 10.62
C LEU A 128 -25.88 16.69 10.67
N ASP A 129 -26.77 16.25 11.56
CA ASP A 129 -27.19 14.85 11.64
C ASP A 129 -27.94 14.37 10.42
N ARG A 130 -28.86 15.19 9.90
CA ARG A 130 -29.58 14.86 8.68
C ARG A 130 -28.62 14.78 7.48
N LEU A 131 -27.69 15.73 7.37
CA LEU A 131 -26.74 15.77 6.27
C LEU A 131 -25.74 14.59 6.31
N LEU A 132 -25.16 14.29 7.47
CA LEU A 132 -24.25 13.16 7.65
C LEU A 132 -24.99 11.82 7.51
N GLY A 133 -26.22 11.71 8.03
CA GLY A 133 -27.04 10.50 7.94
C GLY A 133 -27.39 10.12 6.50
N LEU A 134 -27.69 11.11 5.65
CA LEU A 134 -27.99 10.88 4.23
C LEU A 134 -26.72 10.64 3.39
N GLY A 135 -25.63 11.33 3.70
CA GLY A 135 -24.40 11.29 2.89
C GLY A 135 -23.42 10.17 3.23
N ALA A 136 -23.38 9.69 4.48
CA ALA A 136 -22.31 8.80 4.95
C ALA A 136 -22.30 7.43 4.26
N ARG A 137 -23.48 6.81 4.05
CA ARG A 137 -23.58 5.50 3.41
C ARG A 137 -23.23 5.57 1.93
N PRO A 138 -23.82 6.46 1.11
CA PRO A 138 -23.40 6.66 -0.27
C PRO A 138 -21.90 6.95 -0.39
N ALA A 139 -21.37 7.87 0.42
CA ALA A 139 -19.95 8.22 0.41
C ALA A 139 -19.07 7.00 0.74
N GLY A 140 -19.43 6.22 1.75
CA GLY A 140 -18.71 4.99 2.10
C GLY A 140 -18.71 3.95 0.98
N LEU A 141 -19.83 3.80 0.26
CA LEU A 141 -19.94 2.89 -0.89
C LEU A 141 -19.13 3.37 -2.10
N VAL A 142 -19.13 4.68 -2.38
CA VAL A 142 -18.29 5.26 -3.43
C VAL A 142 -16.81 5.11 -3.10
N ALA A 143 -16.41 5.37 -1.84
CA ALA A 143 -15.05 5.13 -1.39
C ALA A 143 -14.63 3.66 -1.56
N ALA A 144 -15.52 2.72 -1.25
CA ALA A 144 -15.29 1.29 -1.47
C ALA A 144 -15.20 0.92 -2.94
N ALA A 145 -15.97 1.56 -3.83
CA ALA A 145 -15.87 1.35 -5.27
C ALA A 145 -14.54 1.84 -5.86
N LEU A 146 -13.98 2.91 -5.30
CA LEU A 146 -12.66 3.45 -5.69
C LEU A 146 -11.48 2.70 -5.03
N ALA A 147 -11.74 1.93 -3.98
CA ALA A 147 -10.71 1.25 -3.20
C ALA A 147 -9.81 0.30 -4.02
N PRO A 148 -10.32 -0.55 -4.93
CA PRO A 148 -9.46 -1.43 -5.73
C PRO A 148 -8.43 -0.66 -6.56
N ALA A 149 -8.84 0.49 -7.14
CA ALA A 149 -7.92 1.36 -7.89
C ALA A 149 -6.88 1.98 -6.95
N LEU A 150 -7.29 2.46 -5.77
CA LEU A 150 -6.40 3.02 -4.77
C LEU A 150 -5.40 1.99 -4.19
N ALA A 151 -5.83 0.74 -4.03
CA ALA A 151 -4.99 -0.33 -3.50
C ALA A 151 -3.90 -0.78 -4.50
N SER A 152 -4.18 -0.74 -5.80
CA SER A 152 -3.30 -1.27 -6.84
C SER A 152 -2.39 -0.23 -7.49
N TYR A 153 -2.85 1.03 -7.67
CA TYR A 153 -2.10 2.01 -8.48
C TYR A 153 -0.72 2.33 -7.94
N THR A 154 -0.51 2.24 -6.62
CA THR A 154 0.80 2.49 -6.00
C THR A 154 1.82 1.42 -6.38
N GLY A 155 1.40 0.17 -6.56
CA GLY A 155 2.24 -0.88 -7.13
C GLY A 155 2.56 -0.62 -8.60
N VAL A 156 1.56 -0.18 -9.38
CA VAL A 156 1.74 0.21 -10.79
C VAL A 156 2.71 1.40 -10.92
N LEU A 157 2.58 2.40 -10.05
CA LEU A 157 3.43 3.60 -10.02
C LEU A 157 4.90 3.25 -9.84
N LEU A 158 5.24 2.33 -8.93
CA LEU A 158 6.61 1.86 -8.77
C LEU A 158 7.08 1.08 -9.99
N SER A 159 6.23 0.20 -10.50
CA SER A 159 6.54 -0.73 -11.60
C SER A 159 6.75 -0.03 -12.95
N ASP A 160 6.12 1.13 -13.14
CA ASP A 160 6.21 1.96 -14.35
C ASP A 160 7.48 2.84 -14.38
N THR A 161 8.41 2.62 -13.45
CA THR A 161 9.71 3.29 -13.42
C THR A 161 10.80 2.46 -14.11
N ALA A 162 11.96 3.07 -14.35
CA ALA A 162 13.15 2.37 -14.84
C ALA A 162 13.97 1.69 -13.71
N THR A 163 13.52 1.76 -12.46
CA THR A 163 14.23 1.16 -11.31
C THR A 163 14.18 -0.37 -11.43
N PRO A 164 15.32 -1.08 -11.49
CA PRO A 164 15.35 -2.49 -11.90
C PRO A 164 14.43 -3.42 -11.09
N SER A 165 14.52 -3.42 -9.76
CA SER A 165 13.71 -4.33 -8.94
C SER A 165 12.22 -3.97 -8.95
N TRP A 166 11.87 -2.69 -9.10
CA TRP A 166 10.45 -2.31 -9.22
C TRP A 166 9.88 -2.72 -10.58
N HIS A 167 10.62 -2.46 -11.65
CA HIS A 167 10.19 -2.73 -13.02
C HIS A 167 10.05 -4.22 -13.32
N GLU A 168 11.03 -5.04 -12.92
CA GLU A 168 10.98 -6.48 -13.21
C GLU A 168 9.81 -7.16 -12.46
N GLY A 169 9.39 -6.63 -11.31
CA GLY A 169 8.22 -7.10 -10.55
C GLY A 169 6.85 -6.64 -11.08
N HIS A 170 6.77 -5.91 -12.20
CA HIS A 170 5.56 -5.19 -12.63
C HIS A 170 4.28 -6.02 -12.76
N ARG A 171 4.40 -7.31 -13.07
CA ARG A 171 3.24 -8.20 -13.27
C ARG A 171 2.59 -8.60 -11.96
N GLU A 172 3.40 -8.79 -10.91
CA GLU A 172 2.95 -9.31 -9.63
C GLU A 172 2.80 -8.22 -8.56
N LEU A 173 3.59 -7.14 -8.62
CA LEU A 173 3.66 -6.13 -7.57
C LEU A 173 2.31 -5.47 -7.21
N PRO A 174 1.43 -5.13 -8.18
CA PRO A 174 0.10 -4.61 -7.85
C PRO A 174 -0.73 -5.60 -7.00
N PHE A 175 -0.58 -6.91 -7.22
CA PHE A 175 -1.30 -7.93 -6.46
C PHE A 175 -0.72 -8.11 -5.06
N VAL A 176 0.61 -8.01 -4.90
CA VAL A 176 1.26 -7.97 -3.58
C VAL A 176 0.69 -6.80 -2.76
N PHE A 177 0.58 -5.62 -3.37
CA PHE A 177 0.07 -4.42 -2.69
C PHE A 177 -1.41 -4.53 -2.33
N VAL A 178 -2.25 -5.08 -3.23
CA VAL A 178 -3.67 -5.32 -2.96
C VAL A 178 -3.85 -6.37 -1.85
N GLY A 179 -3.09 -7.47 -1.89
CA GLY A 179 -3.10 -8.50 -0.85
C GLY A 179 -2.71 -7.92 0.51
N SER A 180 -1.61 -7.16 0.57
CA SER A 180 -1.14 -6.55 1.81
C SER A 180 -2.09 -5.47 2.34
N ALA A 181 -2.78 -4.74 1.46
CA ALA A 181 -3.81 -3.78 1.84
C ALA A 181 -5.02 -4.48 2.48
N ALA A 182 -5.48 -5.60 1.91
CA ALA A 182 -6.56 -6.41 2.47
C ALA A 182 -6.15 -7.04 3.82
N ALA A 183 -4.91 -7.56 3.93
CA ALA A 183 -4.33 -8.07 5.16
C ALA A 183 -4.35 -7.01 6.28
N ALA A 184 -3.83 -5.82 5.98
CA ALA A 184 -3.77 -4.69 6.90
C ALA A 184 -5.16 -4.21 7.35
N ALA A 185 -6.11 -4.07 6.42
CA ALA A 185 -7.47 -3.65 6.74
C ALA A 185 -8.22 -4.67 7.58
N GLY A 186 -8.09 -5.96 7.26
CA GLY A 186 -8.60 -7.04 8.10
C GLY A 186 -7.96 -7.05 9.49
N GLY A 187 -6.66 -6.77 9.57
CA GLY A 187 -5.94 -6.60 10.83
C GLY A 187 -6.45 -5.44 11.67
N LEU A 188 -6.69 -4.27 11.07
CA LEU A 188 -7.31 -3.12 11.74
C LEU A 188 -8.72 -3.43 12.23
N GLY A 189 -9.50 -4.14 11.42
CA GLY A 189 -10.84 -4.62 11.80
C GLY A 189 -10.79 -5.53 13.03
N MET A 190 -9.85 -6.48 13.10
CA MET A 190 -9.66 -7.34 14.28
C MET A 190 -9.12 -6.59 15.51
N LEU A 191 -8.35 -5.53 15.30
CA LEU A 191 -7.83 -4.69 16.38
C LEU A 191 -8.95 -3.92 17.10
N GLY A 192 -9.86 -3.33 16.30
CA GLY A 192 -10.88 -2.42 16.80
C GLY A 192 -12.24 -3.05 17.09
N ALA A 193 -12.72 -3.97 16.25
CA ALA A 193 -14.09 -4.47 16.33
C ALA A 193 -14.26 -5.59 17.39
N PRO A 194 -15.48 -5.76 17.95
CA PRO A 194 -15.83 -6.94 18.73
C PRO A 194 -15.68 -8.23 17.92
N VAL A 195 -15.33 -9.33 18.59
CA VAL A 195 -15.02 -10.62 17.94
C VAL A 195 -16.22 -11.15 17.15
N GLU A 196 -17.42 -10.87 17.62
CA GLU A 196 -18.72 -11.24 17.03
C GLU A 196 -18.91 -10.60 15.66
N GLN A 197 -18.41 -9.38 15.48
CA GLN A 197 -18.49 -8.64 14.20
C GLN A 197 -17.23 -8.79 13.34
N ALA A 198 -16.10 -9.23 13.91
CA ALA A 198 -14.80 -9.31 13.22
C ALA A 198 -14.66 -10.48 12.22
N GLY A 199 -15.69 -11.32 12.03
CA GLY A 199 -15.67 -12.45 11.10
C GLY A 199 -15.24 -12.08 9.65
N PRO A 200 -15.87 -11.07 9.02
CA PRO A 200 -15.44 -10.59 7.70
C PRO A 200 -14.02 -10.01 7.69
N ALA A 201 -13.62 -9.31 8.76
CA ALA A 201 -12.27 -8.75 8.89
C ALA A 201 -11.21 -9.87 8.89
N ARG A 202 -11.43 -10.95 9.66
CA ARG A 202 -10.57 -12.14 9.67
C ARG A 202 -10.44 -12.77 8.28
N ARG A 203 -11.55 -12.98 7.58
CA ARG A 203 -11.55 -13.59 6.24
C ARG A 203 -10.79 -12.73 5.23
N LEU A 204 -11.02 -11.42 5.25
CA LEU A 204 -10.29 -10.48 4.41
C LEU A 204 -8.80 -10.47 4.75
N ALA A 205 -8.45 -10.52 6.04
CA ALA A 205 -7.06 -10.51 6.48
C ALA A 205 -6.29 -11.74 5.99
N VAL A 206 -6.89 -12.93 6.18
CA VAL A 206 -6.32 -14.22 5.75
C VAL A 206 -6.24 -14.30 4.23
N GLY A 207 -7.30 -13.93 3.52
CA GLY A 207 -7.31 -13.89 2.06
C GLY A 207 -6.25 -12.94 1.49
N GLY A 208 -6.14 -11.75 2.07
CA GLY A 208 -5.13 -10.75 1.71
C GLY A 208 -3.71 -11.25 1.92
N ALA A 209 -3.42 -11.82 3.10
CA ALA A 209 -2.09 -12.34 3.43
C ALA A 209 -1.69 -13.53 2.55
N MET A 210 -2.64 -14.43 2.23
CA MET A 210 -2.37 -15.53 1.28
C MET A 210 -2.05 -14.99 -0.12
N LEU A 211 -2.81 -14.00 -0.59
CA LEU A 211 -2.55 -13.37 -1.89
C LEU A 211 -1.19 -12.66 -1.90
N GLU A 212 -0.87 -11.88 -0.86
CA GLU A 212 0.41 -11.20 -0.67
C GLU A 212 1.56 -12.21 -0.77
N LEU A 213 1.57 -13.23 0.08
CA LEU A 213 2.66 -14.22 0.15
C LEU A 213 2.80 -15.02 -1.16
N ALA A 214 1.68 -15.41 -1.78
CA ALA A 214 1.70 -16.15 -3.03
C ALA A 214 2.25 -15.31 -4.19
N MET A 215 1.81 -14.06 -4.30
CA MET A 215 2.24 -13.15 -5.37
C MET A 215 3.66 -12.65 -5.15
N GLU A 216 4.06 -12.43 -3.90
CA GLU A 216 5.45 -12.12 -3.55
C GLU A 216 6.38 -13.26 -3.96
N ARG A 217 6.02 -14.51 -3.66
CA ARG A 217 6.81 -15.68 -4.06
C ARG A 217 6.91 -15.81 -5.58
N LYS A 218 5.81 -15.56 -6.29
CA LYS A 218 5.78 -15.56 -7.76
C LYS A 218 6.65 -14.44 -8.35
N MET A 219 6.57 -13.25 -7.76
CA MET A 219 7.35 -12.07 -8.14
C MET A 219 8.85 -12.33 -8.01
N GLU A 220 9.30 -12.87 -6.87
CA GLU A 220 10.72 -13.22 -6.70
C GLU A 220 11.21 -14.22 -7.75
N GLY A 221 10.37 -15.20 -8.09
CA GLY A 221 10.68 -16.19 -9.11
C GLY A 221 10.77 -15.63 -10.52
N SER A 222 10.11 -14.49 -10.83
CA SER A 222 10.08 -13.88 -12.17
C SER A 222 11.20 -12.85 -12.39
N MET A 223 11.78 -12.31 -11.33
CA MET A 223 12.71 -11.16 -11.37
C MET A 223 14.18 -11.52 -11.71
N GLY A 224 14.58 -12.78 -11.58
CA GLY A 224 15.97 -13.18 -11.76
C GLY A 224 16.92 -12.44 -10.80
N ILE A 225 18.03 -11.90 -11.30
CA ILE A 225 19.04 -11.22 -10.47
C ILE A 225 18.51 -9.96 -9.77
N THR A 226 17.47 -9.30 -10.29
CA THR A 226 16.90 -8.11 -9.64
C THR A 226 16.06 -8.45 -8.40
N ALA A 227 15.88 -9.73 -8.08
CA ALA A 227 15.33 -10.17 -6.80
C ALA A 227 16.38 -10.18 -5.67
N GLU A 228 17.68 -10.19 -5.97
CA GLU A 228 18.76 -10.23 -4.96
C GLU A 228 18.68 -9.08 -3.92
N PRO A 229 18.34 -7.82 -4.30
CA PRO A 229 18.10 -6.74 -3.34
C PRO A 229 17.00 -7.02 -2.32
N LEU A 230 16.00 -7.84 -2.66
CA LEU A 230 14.91 -8.22 -1.73
C LEU A 230 15.40 -9.12 -0.59
N HIS A 231 16.59 -9.71 -0.70
CA HIS A 231 17.13 -10.63 0.30
C HIS A 231 18.33 -10.06 1.07
N SER A 232 18.82 -8.89 0.67
CA SER A 232 20.04 -8.27 1.18
C SER A 232 19.75 -7.00 1.98
N GLY A 233 20.67 -6.67 2.90
CA GLY A 233 20.63 -5.43 3.67
C GLY A 233 19.31 -5.18 4.41
N ARG A 234 18.88 -3.91 4.43
CA ARG A 234 17.65 -3.45 5.10
C ARG A 234 16.38 -4.03 4.47
N ALA A 235 16.33 -4.10 3.14
CA ALA A 235 15.20 -4.67 2.41
C ALA A 235 14.95 -6.13 2.78
N GLY A 236 16.00 -6.97 2.81
CA GLY A 236 15.89 -8.37 3.22
C GLY A 236 15.48 -8.56 4.67
N GLY A 237 15.93 -7.70 5.58
CA GLY A 237 15.48 -7.71 6.97
C GLY A 237 13.97 -7.44 7.08
N LEU A 238 13.50 -6.39 6.40
CA LEU A 238 12.08 -6.02 6.37
C LEU A 238 11.20 -7.07 5.70
N LEU A 239 11.65 -7.68 4.59
CA LEU A 239 10.89 -8.71 3.90
C LEU A 239 10.74 -9.98 4.75
N ARG A 240 11.81 -10.40 5.45
CA ARG A 240 11.73 -11.51 6.40
C ARG A 240 10.78 -11.21 7.56
N ALA A 241 10.85 -10.00 8.12
CA ALA A 241 9.93 -9.56 9.16
C ALA A 241 8.48 -9.57 8.65
N SER A 242 8.24 -9.05 7.44
CA SER A 242 6.93 -9.07 6.80
C SER A 242 6.38 -10.49 6.69
N ARG A 243 7.15 -11.43 6.12
CA ARG A 243 6.76 -12.85 6.02
C ARG A 243 6.41 -13.46 7.37
N ALA A 244 7.27 -13.28 8.36
CA ALA A 244 7.05 -13.83 9.70
C ALA A 244 5.76 -13.26 10.34
N LEU A 245 5.54 -11.95 10.20
CA LEU A 245 4.37 -11.26 10.73
C LEU A 245 3.09 -11.63 9.97
N SER A 246 3.13 -11.71 8.64
CA SER A 246 2.00 -12.11 7.79
C SER A 246 1.60 -13.55 8.04
N VAL A 247 2.57 -14.49 8.13
CA VAL A 247 2.31 -15.90 8.45
C VAL A 247 1.80 -16.04 9.89
N GLY A 248 2.51 -15.48 10.87
CA GLY A 248 2.14 -15.58 12.28
C GLY A 248 0.78 -14.93 12.58
N GLY A 249 0.53 -13.75 12.02
CA GLY A 249 -0.75 -13.05 12.12
C GLY A 249 -1.89 -13.82 11.46
N THR A 250 -1.64 -14.45 10.31
CA THR A 250 -2.64 -15.30 9.63
C THR A 250 -2.98 -16.54 10.46
N LEU A 251 -1.96 -17.25 10.96
CA LEU A 251 -2.15 -18.43 11.82
C LEU A 251 -2.92 -18.05 13.10
N GLY A 252 -2.56 -16.93 13.74
CA GLY A 252 -3.30 -16.39 14.89
C GLY A 252 -4.75 -16.03 14.55
N ALA A 253 -4.98 -15.41 13.39
CA ALA A 253 -6.31 -15.03 12.91
C ALA A 253 -7.23 -16.24 12.64
N VAL A 254 -6.66 -17.33 12.13
CA VAL A 254 -7.39 -18.56 11.84
C VAL A 254 -7.66 -19.36 13.11
N LEU A 255 -6.63 -19.59 13.94
CA LEU A 255 -6.68 -20.54 15.04
C LEU A 255 -7.25 -19.94 16.34
N LEU A 256 -7.00 -18.65 16.58
CA LEU A 256 -7.12 -18.07 17.92
C LEU A 256 -8.01 -16.82 17.97
N ALA A 257 -8.10 -16.04 16.90
CA ALA A 257 -8.80 -14.76 16.90
C ALA A 257 -10.33 -14.86 17.07
N GLY A 258 -10.93 -16.03 16.84
CA GLY A 258 -12.34 -16.26 17.17
C GLY A 258 -12.60 -16.56 18.66
N ARG A 259 -11.55 -16.87 19.44
CA ARG A 259 -11.66 -17.36 20.82
C ARG A 259 -11.25 -16.32 21.86
N SER A 260 -10.36 -15.39 21.49
CA SER A 260 -9.87 -14.36 22.41
C SER A 260 -9.68 -13.03 21.70
N ARG A 261 -10.23 -11.97 22.31
CA ARG A 261 -10.06 -10.59 21.83
C ARG A 261 -8.59 -10.14 21.84
N ALA A 262 -7.81 -10.59 22.83
CA ALA A 262 -6.39 -10.28 22.89
C ALA A 262 -5.63 -10.92 21.71
N LEU A 263 -5.92 -12.18 21.40
CA LEU A 263 -5.28 -12.90 20.29
C LEU A 263 -5.72 -12.35 18.93
N ALA A 264 -6.97 -11.91 18.80
CA ALA A 264 -7.45 -11.19 17.60
C ALA A 264 -6.68 -9.88 17.39
N ARG A 265 -6.49 -9.10 18.46
CA ARG A 265 -5.72 -7.84 18.40
C ARG A 265 -4.27 -8.06 18.05
N LEU A 266 -3.60 -9.03 18.70
CA LEU A 266 -2.20 -9.38 18.39
C LEU A 266 -2.04 -9.83 16.93
N SER A 267 -2.95 -10.68 16.45
CA SER A 267 -2.97 -11.09 15.04
C SER A 267 -3.17 -9.90 14.10
N GLY A 268 -4.06 -8.99 14.46
CA GLY A 268 -4.32 -7.77 13.69
C GLY A 268 -3.13 -6.81 13.63
N VAL A 269 -2.44 -6.60 14.75
CA VAL A 269 -1.19 -5.80 14.81
C VAL A 269 -0.11 -6.45 13.97
N ALA A 270 0.06 -7.77 14.06
CA ALA A 270 1.04 -8.50 13.25
C ALA A 270 0.78 -8.31 11.75
N LEU A 271 -0.47 -8.43 11.29
CA LEU A 271 -0.82 -8.25 9.87
C LEU A 271 -0.65 -6.80 9.39
N LEU A 272 -0.97 -5.81 10.24
CA LEU A 272 -0.71 -4.39 9.95
C LEU A 272 0.80 -4.13 9.80
N ALA A 273 1.60 -4.62 10.75
CA ALA A 273 3.05 -4.48 10.72
C ALA A 273 3.67 -5.23 9.54
N GLY A 274 3.19 -6.43 9.22
CA GLY A 274 3.64 -7.22 8.06
C GLY A 274 3.42 -6.48 6.74
N SER A 275 2.24 -5.88 6.58
CA SER A 275 1.91 -5.05 5.42
C SER A 275 2.77 -3.77 5.33
N ALA A 276 3.05 -3.11 6.46
CA ALA A 276 4.00 -1.98 6.46
C ALA A 276 5.41 -2.45 6.06
N CYS A 277 5.90 -3.54 6.64
CA CYS A 277 7.22 -4.09 6.35
C CYS A 277 7.40 -4.44 4.87
N VAL A 278 6.40 -5.04 4.19
CA VAL A 278 6.54 -5.34 2.75
C VAL A 278 6.63 -4.06 1.91
N ARG A 279 5.87 -3.01 2.22
CA ARG A 279 5.96 -1.74 1.47
C ARG A 279 7.34 -1.09 1.60
N PHE A 280 7.89 -1.07 2.82
CA PHE A 280 9.25 -0.58 3.05
C PHE A 280 10.30 -1.50 2.41
N ALA A 281 10.13 -2.83 2.46
CA ALA A 281 11.06 -3.77 1.84
C ALA A 281 11.15 -3.57 0.32
N ILE A 282 10.02 -3.48 -0.38
CA ILE A 282 9.97 -3.21 -1.82
C ILE A 282 10.62 -1.87 -2.16
N PHE A 283 10.32 -0.83 -1.38
CA PHE A 283 10.90 0.49 -1.57
C PHE A 283 12.44 0.45 -1.47
N GLU A 284 12.97 -0.11 -0.38
CA GLU A 284 14.41 -0.21 -0.14
C GLU A 284 15.11 -1.08 -1.19
N ALA A 285 14.49 -2.19 -1.60
CA ALA A 285 15.03 -3.06 -2.64
C ALA A 285 15.16 -2.33 -3.98
N GLY A 286 14.17 -1.50 -4.35
CA GLY A 286 14.28 -0.66 -5.54
C GLY A 286 15.36 0.39 -5.45
N GLN A 287 15.45 1.10 -4.32
CA GLN A 287 16.51 2.09 -4.10
C GLN A 287 17.90 1.46 -4.19
N GLU A 288 18.09 0.26 -3.64
CA GLU A 288 19.34 -0.48 -3.74
C GLU A 288 19.64 -0.94 -5.17
N SER A 289 18.62 -1.45 -5.88
CA SER A 289 18.77 -1.86 -7.27
C SER A 289 19.12 -0.72 -8.22
N ALA A 290 18.70 0.51 -7.90
CA ALA A 290 19.05 1.69 -8.67
C ALA A 290 20.48 2.17 -8.42
N ARG A 291 21.05 1.91 -7.23
CA ARG A 291 22.41 2.33 -6.87
C ARG A 291 23.49 1.46 -7.50
N ASP A 292 23.22 0.18 -7.68
CA ASP A 292 24.19 -0.75 -8.28
C ASP A 292 23.89 -0.99 -9.77
N PRO A 293 24.77 -0.56 -10.69
CA PRO A 293 24.57 -0.75 -12.13
C PRO A 293 24.49 -2.21 -12.56
N ARG A 294 24.96 -3.17 -11.75
CA ARG A 294 24.83 -4.62 -12.01
C ARG A 294 23.39 -5.02 -12.30
N TYR A 295 22.43 -4.49 -11.55
CA TYR A 295 21.01 -4.79 -11.70
C TYR A 295 20.38 -4.18 -12.96
N THR A 296 21.02 -3.18 -13.57
CA THR A 296 20.61 -2.69 -14.90
C THR A 296 21.29 -3.45 -16.03
N VAL A 297 22.61 -3.67 -15.93
CA VAL A 297 23.43 -4.16 -17.05
C VAL A 297 23.30 -5.67 -17.25
N VAL A 298 23.34 -6.47 -16.19
CA VAL A 298 23.35 -7.94 -16.31
C VAL A 298 22.05 -8.47 -16.93
N PRO A 299 20.84 -8.08 -16.47
CA PRO A 299 19.59 -8.54 -17.10
C PRO A 299 19.49 -8.17 -18.58
N GLN A 300 19.98 -6.98 -18.97
CA GLN A 300 19.99 -6.56 -20.36
C GLN A 300 20.92 -7.42 -21.23
N ARG A 301 22.13 -7.72 -20.74
CA ARG A 301 23.08 -8.60 -21.44
C ARG A 301 22.53 -10.01 -21.59
N GLU A 302 21.93 -10.58 -20.55
CA GLU A 302 21.30 -11.89 -20.61
C GLU A 302 20.15 -11.94 -21.63
N ARG A 303 19.32 -10.89 -21.70
CA ARG A 303 18.26 -10.77 -22.71
C ARG A 303 18.82 -10.70 -24.13
N LEU A 304 19.92 -9.98 -24.34
CA LEU A 304 20.58 -9.90 -25.65
C LEU A 304 21.18 -11.25 -26.06
N ALA A 305 21.87 -11.93 -25.15
CA ALA A 305 22.44 -13.26 -25.41
C ALA A 305 21.35 -14.29 -25.75
N ARG A 306 20.23 -14.29 -25.02
CA ARG A 306 19.08 -15.17 -25.35
C ARG A 306 18.51 -14.89 -26.74
N ARG A 307 18.45 -13.64 -27.17
CA ARG A 307 17.97 -13.27 -28.52
C ARG A 307 18.94 -13.73 -29.61
N SER A 308 20.25 -13.55 -29.41
CA SER A 308 21.26 -13.97 -30.39
C SER A 308 21.31 -15.49 -30.58
N HIS A 309 21.04 -16.27 -29.53
CA HIS A 309 20.96 -17.74 -29.61
C HIS A 309 19.70 -18.27 -30.30
N VAL A 310 18.62 -17.47 -30.40
CA VAL A 310 17.38 -17.87 -31.09
C VAL A 310 17.42 -17.50 -32.58
N SER A 311 18.28 -16.55 -32.97
CA SER A 311 18.47 -16.11 -34.37
C SER A 311 19.55 -16.89 -35.14
N ALA A 312 20.24 -17.82 -34.48
CA ALA A 312 21.26 -18.70 -35.07
C ALA A 312 20.74 -20.13 -35.13
#